data_AF-A0A7S2GMZ4-F1
#
_entry.id   AF-A0A7S2GMZ4-F1
#
_cell.length_a   1.000
_cell.length_b   1.000
_cell.length_c   1.000
_cell.angle_alpha   90.00
_cell.angle_beta   90.00
_cell.angle_gamma   90.00
#
_symmetry.space_group_name_H-M   'P 1'
#
loop_
_entity.id
_entity.type
_entity.pdbx_description
1 polymer ?
#
loop_
_entity_poly.entity_id
_entity_poly.type
_entity_poly.pdbx_seq_one_letter_code
_entity_poly.pdbx_strand_id
1 'polypeptide(L)'
;DNPEFTQPLLYKAIGKHRRSIDLFTDHLTTQGLAEAPMLEQVKSQVWEQFEKDFVAAQTYEPPPATEWLATKWEGVRGPNQLAQKLPTGIDVDLLKKIGARLCEVPEGFQMHNSLKRIMKTKRERIDAGEGLDWGTAEGLAFGSLLLEGSHVRITGQDVQRGTFSHRHCAVT
;
A
#
# COMPACT_ATOMS: atom_id res chain seq x y z
N ASP A 1 20.24 -27.81 6.85
CA ASP A 1 20.39 -27.37 8.25
C ASP A 1 20.14 -28.58 9.16
N ASN A 2 20.77 -28.66 10.35
CA ASN A 2 20.57 -29.76 11.29
C ASN A 2 19.86 -29.27 12.56
N PRO A 3 18.53 -29.47 12.66
CA PRO A 3 17.74 -28.94 13.76
C PRO A 3 17.87 -29.73 15.08
N GLU A 4 18.54 -30.88 15.08
CA GLU A 4 18.77 -31.66 16.31
C GLU A 4 19.72 -30.95 17.29
N PHE A 5 20.56 -30.02 16.81
CA PHE A 5 21.48 -29.27 17.67
C PHE A 5 20.77 -28.38 18.68
N THR A 6 19.56 -27.92 18.37
CA THR A 6 18.82 -26.95 19.18
C THR A 6 17.49 -27.52 19.69
N GLN A 7 16.88 -28.49 19.00
CA GLN A 7 15.62 -29.14 19.41
C GLN A 7 15.65 -30.67 19.30
N PRO A 8 16.52 -31.38 20.04
CA PRO A 8 16.71 -32.83 19.89
C PRO A 8 15.48 -33.67 20.29
N LEU A 9 14.75 -33.29 21.36
CA LEU A 9 13.56 -34.03 21.80
C LEU A 9 12.41 -33.93 20.80
N LEU A 10 12.23 -32.74 20.20
CA LEU A 10 11.20 -32.49 19.20
C LEU A 10 11.44 -33.33 17.94
N TYR A 11 12.66 -33.27 17.39
CA TYR A 11 12.99 -34.02 16.18
C TYR A 11 13.01 -35.53 16.39
N LYS A 12 13.34 -36.00 17.61
CA LYS A 12 13.16 -37.41 18.00
C LYS A 12 11.69 -37.83 18.02
N ALA A 13 10.76 -36.94 18.39
CA ALA A 13 9.33 -37.19 18.32
C ALA A 13 8.82 -37.17 16.87
N ILE A 14 9.25 -36.19 16.07
CA ILE A 14 8.90 -36.08 14.63
C ILE A 14 9.39 -37.32 13.87
N GLY A 15 10.63 -37.77 14.10
CA GLY A 15 11.19 -38.96 13.43
C GLY A 15 10.46 -40.27 13.75
N LYS A 16 9.73 -40.33 14.89
CA LYS A 16 8.85 -41.45 15.24
C LYS A 16 7.42 -41.30 14.70
N HIS A 17 7.05 -40.09 14.29
CA HIS A 17 5.71 -39.79 13.82
C HIS A 17 5.60 -40.16 12.33
N ARG A 18 4.61 -40.98 11.97
CA ARG A 18 4.34 -41.32 10.58
C ARG A 18 3.95 -40.06 9.80
N ARG A 19 4.28 -39.98 8.51
CA ARG A 19 3.94 -38.81 7.70
C ARG A 19 2.41 -38.66 7.65
N SER A 20 1.92 -37.42 7.72
CA SER A 20 0.47 -37.15 7.73
C SER A 20 -0.26 -37.74 6.51
N ILE A 21 0.41 -37.77 5.35
CA ILE A 21 -0.14 -38.37 4.13
C ILE A 21 -0.34 -39.89 4.27
N ASP A 22 0.59 -40.60 4.91
CA ASP A 22 0.49 -42.05 5.11
C ASP A 22 -0.66 -42.38 6.07
N LEU A 23 -0.81 -41.57 7.14
CA LEU A 23 -1.92 -41.71 8.09
C LEU A 23 -3.28 -41.49 7.42
N PHE A 24 -3.37 -40.49 6.55
CA PHE A 24 -4.60 -40.19 5.82
C PHE A 24 -4.94 -41.26 4.78
N THR A 25 -3.95 -41.75 4.02
CA THR A 25 -4.16 -42.83 3.04
C THR A 25 -4.59 -44.14 3.69
N ASP A 26 -4.00 -44.49 4.84
CA ASP A 26 -4.42 -45.66 5.62
C ASP A 26 -5.86 -45.52 6.10
N HIS A 27 -6.23 -44.32 6.56
CA HIS A 27 -7.59 -44.03 7.01
C HIS A 27 -8.62 -44.22 5.90
N LEU A 28 -8.35 -43.66 4.71
CA LEU A 28 -9.22 -43.80 3.53
C LEU A 28 -9.37 -45.27 3.10
N THR A 29 -8.26 -46.03 3.15
CA THR A 29 -8.25 -47.44 2.79
C THR A 29 -9.03 -48.28 3.80
N THR A 30 -8.85 -48.01 5.11
CA THR A 30 -9.57 -48.70 6.20
C THR A 30 -11.08 -48.45 6.13
N GLN A 31 -11.49 -47.26 5.70
CA GLN A 31 -12.91 -46.92 5.52
C GLN A 31 -13.50 -47.41 4.18
N GLY A 32 -12.69 -48.02 3.31
CA GLY A 32 -13.12 -48.46 1.97
C GLY A 32 -13.50 -47.31 1.04
N LEU A 33 -13.03 -46.08 1.31
CA LEU A 33 -13.30 -44.89 0.50
C LEU A 33 -12.35 -44.75 -0.69
N ALA A 34 -11.17 -45.37 -0.60
CA ALA A 34 -10.18 -45.40 -1.67
C ALA A 34 -9.38 -46.70 -1.63
N GLU A 35 -8.97 -47.18 -2.80
CA GLU A 35 -8.11 -48.35 -2.93
C GLU A 35 -6.63 -47.95 -3.00
N ALA A 36 -5.74 -48.79 -2.49
CA ALA A 36 -4.30 -48.54 -2.52
C ALA A 36 -3.73 -48.24 -3.93
N PRO A 37 -4.14 -48.94 -5.02
CA PRO A 37 -3.67 -48.64 -6.37
C PRO A 37 -4.06 -47.23 -6.84
N MET A 38 -5.27 -46.77 -6.50
CA MET A 38 -5.73 -45.41 -6.84
C MET A 38 -4.90 -44.35 -6.12
N LEU A 39 -4.60 -44.55 -4.84
CA LEU A 39 -3.80 -43.61 -4.05
C LEU A 39 -2.36 -43.49 -4.56
N GLU A 40 -1.74 -44.61 -4.93
CA GLU A 40 -0.41 -44.59 -5.55
C GLU A 40 -0.42 -43.93 -6.92
N GLN A 41 -1.46 -44.16 -7.74
CA GLN A 41 -1.62 -43.47 -9.01
C GLN A 41 -1.69 -41.95 -8.86
N VAL A 42 -2.46 -41.44 -7.88
CA VAL A 42 -2.53 -39.99 -7.60
C VAL A 42 -1.17 -39.42 -7.20
N LYS A 43 -0.42 -40.12 -6.34
CA LYS A 43 0.94 -39.70 -5.95
C LYS A 43 1.87 -39.63 -7.17
N SER A 44 1.84 -40.65 -8.02
CA SER A 44 2.64 -40.70 -9.25
C SER A 44 2.28 -39.55 -10.19
N GLN A 45 0.99 -39.26 -10.40
CA GLN A 45 0.54 -38.16 -11.24
C GLN A 45 1.05 -36.80 -10.76
N VAL A 46 0.99 -36.54 -9.45
CA VAL A 46 1.51 -35.28 -8.87
C VAL A 46 3.03 -35.19 -9.06
N TRP A 47 3.74 -36.29 -8.85
CA TRP A 47 5.19 -36.34 -9.03
C TRP A 47 5.60 -36.14 -10.49
N GLU A 48 4.91 -36.79 -11.42
CA GLU A 48 5.11 -36.61 -12.86
C GLU A 48 4.83 -35.17 -13.31
N GLN A 49 3.81 -34.53 -12.74
CA GLN A 49 3.52 -33.12 -13.01
C GLN A 49 4.67 -32.22 -12.52
N PHE A 50 5.19 -32.45 -11.31
CA PHE A 50 6.35 -31.70 -10.81
C PHE A 50 7.61 -31.91 -11.65
N GLU A 51 7.87 -33.14 -12.12
CA GLU A 51 9.00 -33.42 -13.00
C GLU A 51 8.85 -32.71 -14.34
N LYS A 52 7.65 -32.75 -14.93
CA LYS A 52 7.33 -32.04 -16.17
C LYS A 52 7.53 -30.53 -16.02
N ASP A 53 7.06 -29.95 -14.92
CA ASP A 53 7.21 -28.52 -14.65
C ASP A 53 8.67 -28.15 -14.37
N PHE A 54 9.44 -29.02 -13.71
CA PHE A 54 10.87 -28.84 -13.49
C PHE A 54 11.66 -28.81 -14.80
N VAL A 55 11.34 -29.70 -15.75
CA VAL A 55 11.96 -29.68 -17.09
C VAL A 55 11.52 -28.44 -17.88
N ALA A 56 10.23 -28.08 -17.83
CA ALA A 56 9.71 -26.89 -18.51
C ALA A 56 10.31 -25.59 -17.96
N ALA A 57 10.62 -25.54 -16.66
CA ALA A 57 11.25 -24.38 -16.03
C ALA A 57 12.64 -24.04 -16.59
N GLN A 58 13.35 -25.00 -17.18
CA GLN A 58 14.68 -24.76 -17.77
C GLN A 58 14.63 -23.87 -19.01
N THR A 59 13.52 -23.90 -19.75
CA THR A 59 13.28 -23.09 -20.95
C THR A 59 12.22 -22.02 -20.72
N TYR A 60 11.73 -21.88 -19.49
CA TYR A 60 10.72 -20.91 -19.14
C TYR A 60 11.34 -19.51 -19.09
N GLU A 61 10.96 -18.69 -20.06
CA GLU A 61 11.18 -17.25 -19.98
C GLU A 61 9.96 -16.60 -19.32
N PRO A 62 10.12 -15.97 -18.15
CA PRO A 62 9.01 -15.22 -17.57
C PRO A 62 8.64 -14.09 -18.54
N PRO A 63 7.34 -13.85 -18.80
CA PRO A 63 6.93 -12.72 -19.61
C PRO A 63 7.52 -11.44 -18.99
N PRO A 64 7.94 -10.46 -19.81
CA PRO A 64 8.48 -9.20 -19.30
C PRO A 64 7.49 -8.64 -18.29
N ALA A 65 7.95 -8.57 -17.04
CA ALA A 65 7.16 -8.41 -15.84
C ALA A 65 5.80 -7.72 -16.07
N THR A 66 4.76 -8.52 -16.32
CA THR A 66 3.48 -8.22 -15.72
C THR A 66 3.60 -8.67 -14.28
N GLU A 67 4.46 -7.97 -13.52
CA GLU A 67 4.39 -7.97 -12.07
C GLU A 67 2.92 -7.74 -11.76
N TRP A 68 2.26 -8.73 -11.18
CA TRP A 68 0.83 -8.62 -10.88
C TRP A 68 0.53 -7.39 -9.97
N LEU A 69 1.58 -6.86 -9.33
CA LEU A 69 1.61 -5.61 -8.57
C LEU A 69 1.73 -4.35 -9.44
N ALA A 70 2.42 -4.42 -10.58
CA ALA A 70 2.72 -3.29 -11.46
C ALA A 70 1.59 -2.97 -12.46
N THR A 71 0.67 -3.91 -12.70
CA THR A 71 -0.42 -3.76 -13.70
C THR A 71 -1.35 -2.57 -13.42
N LYS A 72 -1.31 -1.96 -12.24
CA LYS A 72 -2.14 -0.78 -11.90
C LYS A 72 -1.43 0.58 -12.01
N TRP A 73 -0.14 0.61 -12.36
CA TRP A 73 0.67 1.82 -12.32
C TRP A 73 1.15 2.22 -13.72
N GLU A 74 0.21 2.33 -14.66
CA GLU A 74 0.49 2.83 -16.01
C GLU A 74 1.06 4.25 -15.96
N GLY A 75 2.14 4.51 -16.70
CA GLY A 75 2.81 5.82 -16.76
C GLY A 75 3.76 6.13 -15.59
N VAL A 76 3.86 5.24 -14.59
CA VAL A 76 4.80 5.41 -13.48
C VAL A 76 6.16 4.85 -13.87
N ARG A 77 7.17 5.71 -13.79
CA ARG A 77 8.53 5.40 -14.21
C ARG A 77 9.24 4.53 -13.19
N GLY A 78 9.93 3.50 -13.68
CA GLY A 78 10.77 2.64 -12.86
C GLY A 78 12.03 3.36 -12.35
N PRO A 79 12.71 2.81 -11.33
CA PRO A 79 13.84 3.46 -10.64
C PRO A 79 15.04 3.77 -11.54
N ASN A 80 15.18 3.09 -12.68
CA ASN A 80 16.26 3.30 -13.65
C ASN A 80 15.97 4.46 -14.63
N GLN A 81 14.79 5.06 -14.58
CA GLN A 81 14.42 6.18 -15.43
C GLN A 81 14.68 7.49 -14.68
N LEU A 82 15.58 8.33 -15.21
CA LEU A 82 15.93 9.61 -14.60
C LEU A 82 14.69 10.50 -14.41
N ALA A 83 14.60 11.13 -13.23
CA ALA A 83 13.55 12.09 -12.91
C ALA A 83 13.62 13.29 -13.87
N GLN A 84 12.52 13.57 -14.56
CA GLN A 84 12.40 14.78 -15.37
C GLN A 84 11.91 15.94 -14.51
N LYS A 85 12.45 17.14 -14.73
CA LYS A 85 11.91 18.36 -14.14
C LYS A 85 10.56 18.66 -14.80
N LEU A 86 9.48 18.40 -14.09
CA LEU A 86 8.12 18.70 -14.56
C LEU A 86 7.73 20.14 -14.17
N PRO A 87 7.01 20.87 -15.03
CA PRO A 87 6.42 22.14 -14.67
C PRO A 87 5.27 21.90 -13.69
N THR A 88 5.49 22.21 -12.41
CA THR A 88 4.49 22.08 -11.34
C THR A 88 3.75 23.38 -11.03
N GLY A 89 3.95 24.41 -11.87
CA GLY A 89 3.28 25.70 -11.73
C GLY A 89 1.80 25.60 -12.09
N ILE A 90 0.98 26.35 -11.36
CA ILE A 90 -0.48 26.38 -11.53
C ILE A 90 -0.93 27.83 -11.67
N ASP A 91 -2.03 28.02 -12.40
CA ASP A 91 -2.68 29.30 -12.57
C ASP A 91 -2.99 29.99 -11.23
N VAL A 92 -2.67 31.28 -11.14
CA VAL A 92 -2.79 32.06 -9.91
C VAL A 92 -4.25 32.22 -9.49
N ASP A 93 -5.18 32.33 -10.44
CA ASP A 93 -6.60 32.42 -10.12
C ASP A 93 -7.13 31.10 -9.56
N LEU A 94 -6.60 29.97 -10.03
CA LEU A 94 -6.89 28.66 -9.43
C LEU A 94 -6.35 28.56 -8.00
N LEU A 95 -5.13 29.03 -7.74
CA LEU A 95 -4.56 29.09 -6.38
C LEU A 95 -5.42 29.96 -5.45
N LYS A 96 -5.92 31.11 -5.93
CA LYS A 96 -6.84 31.97 -5.15
C LYS A 96 -8.17 31.29 -4.86
N LYS A 97 -8.71 30.51 -5.81
CA LYS A 97 -9.93 29.70 -5.60
C LYS A 97 -9.72 28.60 -4.55
N ILE A 98 -8.60 27.87 -4.63
CA ILE A 98 -8.23 26.86 -3.62
C ILE A 98 -8.10 27.54 -2.26
N GLY A 99 -7.36 28.64 -2.20
CA GLY A 99 -7.15 29.41 -0.98
C GLY A 99 -8.42 29.95 -0.33
N ALA A 100 -9.40 30.35 -1.14
CA ALA A 100 -10.74 30.72 -0.67
C ALA A 100 -11.40 29.56 0.09
N ARG A 101 -11.40 28.37 -0.53
CA ARG A 101 -11.99 27.17 0.05
C ARG A 101 -11.22 26.67 1.28
N LEU A 102 -9.89 26.80 1.31
CA LEU A 102 -9.07 26.42 2.46
C LEU A 102 -9.38 27.22 3.73
N CYS A 103 -9.88 28.45 3.58
CA CYS A 103 -10.19 29.34 4.71
C CYS A 103 -11.69 29.39 5.03
N GLU A 104 -12.52 28.66 4.27
CA GLU A 104 -13.97 28.62 4.42
C GLU A 104 -14.39 27.52 5.39
N VAL A 105 -15.41 27.80 6.21
CA VAL A 105 -16.05 26.81 7.08
C VAL A 105 -17.55 26.80 6.84
N PRO A 106 -18.24 25.67 7.11
CA PRO A 106 -19.69 25.57 6.93
C PRO A 106 -20.45 26.64 7.72
N GLU A 107 -21.57 27.07 7.16
CA GLU A 107 -22.46 28.01 7.85
C GLU A 107 -22.93 27.43 9.19
N GLY A 108 -22.91 28.26 10.25
CA GLY A 108 -23.25 27.84 11.61
C GLY A 108 -22.11 27.17 12.40
N PHE A 109 -20.95 26.91 11.80
CA PHE A 109 -19.80 26.33 12.51
C PHE A 109 -19.12 27.35 13.45
N GLN A 110 -19.03 27.02 14.74
CA GLN A 110 -18.43 27.90 15.75
C GLN A 110 -16.94 27.65 15.93
N MET A 111 -16.12 28.37 15.16
CA MET A 111 -14.67 28.28 15.25
C MET A 111 -14.11 29.07 16.45
N HIS A 112 -13.06 28.54 17.09
CA HIS A 112 -12.29 29.25 18.12
C HIS A 112 -11.71 30.58 17.61
N ASN A 113 -11.76 31.65 18.42
CA ASN A 113 -11.40 33.01 18.00
C ASN A 113 -9.96 33.13 17.46
N SER A 114 -9.00 32.45 18.07
CA SER A 114 -7.61 32.44 17.58
C SER A 114 -7.49 31.83 16.18
N LEU A 115 -8.30 30.81 15.87
CA LEU A 115 -8.29 30.17 14.57
C LEU A 115 -8.98 31.04 13.50
N LYS A 116 -10.05 31.75 13.86
CA LYS A 116 -10.67 32.76 12.98
C LYS A 116 -9.66 33.81 12.53
N ARG A 117 -8.78 34.27 13.44
CA ARG A 117 -7.71 35.21 13.12
C ARG A 117 -6.69 34.60 12.15
N ILE A 118 -6.25 33.37 12.39
CA ILE A 118 -5.32 32.65 11.51
C ILE A 118 -5.91 32.49 10.10
N MET A 119 -7.16 32.03 9.99
CA MET A 119 -7.82 31.85 8.69
C MET A 119 -8.01 33.17 7.93
N LYS A 120 -8.37 34.25 8.65
CA LYS A 120 -8.47 35.58 8.07
C LYS A 120 -7.12 36.07 7.51
N THR A 121 -6.04 35.94 8.28
CA THR A 121 -4.70 36.33 7.83
C THR A 121 -4.22 35.48 6.66
N LYS A 122 -4.50 34.17 6.66
CA LYS A 122 -4.22 33.28 5.53
C LYS A 122 -4.95 33.76 4.27
N ARG A 123 -6.24 34.10 4.38
CA ARG A 123 -7.06 34.63 3.27
C ARG A 123 -6.50 35.92 2.70
N GLU A 124 -6.17 36.90 3.56
CA GLU A 124 -5.59 38.18 3.15
C GLU A 124 -4.27 38.00 2.37
N ARG A 125 -3.38 37.12 2.85
CA ARG A 125 -2.09 36.83 2.20
C ARG A 125 -2.27 36.17 0.84
N ILE A 126 -3.22 35.25 0.72
CA ILE A 126 -3.54 34.58 -0.56
C ILE A 126 -4.08 35.60 -1.57
N ASP A 127 -4.99 36.47 -1.13
CA ASP A 127 -5.63 37.45 -2.00
C ASP A 127 -4.62 38.51 -2.48
N ALA A 128 -3.70 38.93 -1.59
CA ALA A 128 -2.59 39.82 -1.90
C ALA A 128 -1.50 39.16 -2.77
N GLY A 129 -1.33 37.84 -2.67
CA GLY A 129 -0.29 37.10 -3.41
C GLY A 129 1.11 37.21 -2.82
N GLU A 130 1.27 37.81 -1.64
CA GLU A 130 2.55 38.06 -0.99
C GLU A 130 2.54 37.60 0.47
N GLY A 131 3.71 37.25 1.01
CA GLY A 131 3.86 36.86 2.41
C GLY A 131 3.22 35.51 2.78
N LEU A 132 3.11 34.59 1.82
CA LEU A 132 2.62 33.23 2.05
C LEU A 132 3.55 32.48 3.01
N ASP A 133 2.98 31.91 4.06
CA ASP A 133 3.70 31.04 4.99
C ASP A 133 3.67 29.58 4.55
N TRP A 134 4.45 28.74 5.24
CA TRP A 134 4.62 27.34 4.90
C TRP A 134 3.30 26.56 4.92
N GLY A 135 2.48 26.75 5.96
CA GLY A 135 1.18 26.08 6.09
C GLY A 135 0.16 26.53 5.04
N THR A 136 0.33 27.73 4.48
CA THR A 136 -0.46 28.20 3.34
C THR A 136 -0.01 27.56 2.04
N ALA A 137 1.29 27.58 1.74
CA ALA A 137 1.83 26.96 0.55
C ALA A 137 1.56 25.44 0.50
N GLU A 138 1.70 24.75 1.64
CA GLU A 138 1.39 23.33 1.79
C GLU A 138 -0.09 23.04 1.48
N GLY A 139 -1.01 23.84 2.05
CA GLY A 139 -2.44 23.69 1.78
C GLY A 139 -2.81 23.93 0.32
N LEU A 140 -2.19 24.93 -0.33
CA LEU A 140 -2.40 25.21 -1.75
C LEU A 140 -1.94 24.05 -2.63
N ALA A 141 -0.78 23.45 -2.33
CA ALA A 141 -0.26 22.30 -3.06
C ALA A 141 -1.15 21.05 -2.89
N PHE A 142 -1.69 20.81 -1.70
CA PHE A 142 -2.65 19.71 -1.52
C PHE A 142 -3.94 19.95 -2.28
N GLY A 143 -4.48 21.17 -2.19
CA GLY A 143 -5.69 21.54 -2.90
C GLY A 143 -5.54 21.42 -4.42
N SER A 144 -4.38 21.75 -4.97
CA SER A 144 -4.14 21.60 -6.40
C SER A 144 -4.08 20.14 -6.85
N LEU A 145 -3.37 19.28 -6.11
CA LEU A 145 -3.32 17.84 -6.39
C LEU A 145 -4.72 17.22 -6.34
N LEU A 146 -5.54 17.63 -5.37
CA LEU A 146 -6.92 17.15 -5.24
C LEU A 146 -7.79 17.55 -6.44
N LEU A 147 -7.58 18.76 -7.01
CA LEU A 147 -8.28 19.19 -8.23
C LEU A 147 -7.82 18.44 -9.48
N GLU A 148 -6.56 18.01 -9.52
CA GLU A 148 -6.01 17.14 -10.57
C GLU A 148 -6.45 15.67 -10.44
N GLY A 149 -7.25 15.34 -9.42
CA GLY A 149 -7.74 13.99 -9.16
C GLY A 149 -6.75 13.11 -8.37
N SER A 150 -5.65 13.68 -7.89
CA SER A 150 -4.67 12.97 -7.06
C SER A 150 -5.07 13.02 -5.59
N HIS A 151 -5.22 11.85 -4.97
CA HIS A 151 -5.53 11.75 -3.55
C HIS A 151 -4.31 12.09 -2.69
N VAL A 152 -4.54 12.93 -1.66
CA VAL A 152 -3.52 13.28 -0.67
C VAL A 152 -3.84 12.61 0.65
N ARG A 153 -2.87 11.85 1.20
CA ARG A 153 -2.96 11.24 2.52
C ARG A 153 -1.86 11.78 3.42
N ILE A 154 -2.26 12.31 4.57
CA ILE A 154 -1.35 12.82 5.62
C ILE A 154 -1.53 11.94 6.85
N THR A 155 -0.43 11.39 7.37
CA THR A 155 -0.47 10.50 8.55
C THR A 155 0.58 10.89 9.57
N GLY A 156 0.24 10.83 10.85
CA GLY A 156 1.15 11.08 11.95
C GLY A 156 0.40 11.59 13.19
N GLN A 157 1.13 11.81 14.27
CA GLN A 157 0.58 12.42 15.49
C GLN A 157 0.28 13.90 15.27
N ASP A 158 -0.91 14.35 15.70
CA ASP A 158 -1.37 15.74 15.61
C ASP A 158 -1.33 16.38 14.22
N VAL A 159 -1.26 15.59 13.13
CA VAL A 159 -1.07 16.12 11.77
C VAL A 159 -2.20 17.03 11.31
N GLN A 160 -3.40 16.87 11.84
CA GLN A 160 -4.57 17.70 11.51
C GLN A 160 -4.37 19.17 11.90
N ARG A 161 -3.92 19.42 13.14
CA ARG A 161 -3.55 20.77 13.62
C ARG A 161 -2.15 21.16 13.16
N GLY A 162 -1.26 20.18 13.11
CA GLY A 162 0.19 20.35 13.09
C GLY A 162 0.72 20.51 14.52
N THR A 163 1.88 19.91 14.79
CA THR A 163 2.58 20.02 16.09
C THR A 163 2.78 21.49 16.48
N PHE A 164 3.19 22.33 15.53
CA PHE A 164 3.38 23.77 15.72
C PHE A 164 2.13 24.62 15.45
N SER A 165 0.93 24.00 15.39
CA SER A 165 -0.35 24.69 15.12
C SER A 165 -0.32 25.58 13.87
N HIS A 166 0.30 25.11 12.79
CA HIS A 166 0.47 25.87 11.55
C HIS A 166 -0.44 25.39 10.41
N ARG A 167 -1.01 24.18 10.51
CA ARG A 167 -1.66 23.51 9.37
C ARG A 167 -3.18 23.70 9.38
N HIS A 168 -3.83 23.29 10.47
CA HIS A 168 -5.30 23.35 10.62
C HIS A 168 -6.08 22.75 9.43
N CYS A 169 -5.66 21.56 8.94
CA CYS A 169 -6.36 20.81 7.89
C CYS A 169 -7.70 20.23 8.35
N ALA A 170 -7.91 20.09 9.66
CA ALA A 170 -9.21 19.80 10.25
C ALA A 170 -9.51 20.88 11.29
N VAL A 171 -10.77 21.31 11.35
CA VAL A 171 -11.29 22.26 12.32
C VAL A 171 -12.32 21.57 13.19
N THR A 172 -12.28 21.83 14.49
CA THR A 172 -13.18 21.26 15.50
C THR A 172 -13.83 22.36 16.30
#